data_AF-A0A0S4M5M5-F1
#
_entry.id   AF-A0A0S4M5M5-F1
#
_cell.length_a   1.000
_cell.length_b   1.000
_cell.length_c   1.000
_cell.angle_alpha   90.00
_cell.angle_beta   90.00
_cell.angle_gamma   90.00
#
_symmetry.space_group_name_H-M   'P 1'
#
loop_
_entity.id
_entity.type
_entity.pdbx_description
1 polymer ?
#
loop_
_entity_poly.entity_id
_entity_poly.type
_entity_poly.pdbx_seq_one_letter_code
_entity_poly.pdbx_strand_id
1 'polypeptide(L)'
;MQGCSNSNGVLFAEGKCNCTTCSVYFVEECTIGRIDEVHERCSSLFTDTNSTDNYESILKLSNTSDLKEIERDMDLELLDNKIILNNPISFPVKFMLVLAFFLVILLIVFIIFSILSYNGLIHIPGIDSESLINITKWIGVGLCMSSLSYLVLVLGYAIGCSSSGDGNKFVIDACRSRLKDSAAVQKKIDTDLAASFNALQSCEDNLRLASGISDVLMDQRLSNLERECSCITNWVEDLKSRIESVNVEIEDLENAEKNNSGSEGLDNIAEQNKELTNKNDLLRIKYYYLLQI
;
A
#
# COMPACT_ATOMS: atom_id res chain seq x y z
N MET A 1 7.75 -30.18 35.01
CA MET A 1 7.85 -28.76 35.40
C MET A 1 8.08 -28.70 36.90
N GLN A 2 9.32 -28.46 37.34
CA GLN A 2 9.63 -28.21 38.75
C GLN A 2 9.37 -26.73 39.02
N GLY A 3 8.42 -26.41 39.90
CA GLY A 3 8.15 -25.04 40.31
C GLY A 3 9.34 -24.45 41.06
N CYS A 4 9.69 -23.19 40.76
CA CYS A 4 10.75 -22.48 41.48
C CYS A 4 10.31 -22.26 42.93
N SER A 5 11.03 -22.86 43.89
CA SER A 5 10.90 -22.55 45.31
C SER A 5 11.96 -21.53 45.72
N ASN A 6 11.57 -20.60 46.60
CA ASN A 6 12.56 -19.77 47.28
C ASN A 6 13.25 -20.59 48.38
N SER A 7 14.38 -20.12 48.92
CA SER A 7 15.18 -20.78 49.97
C SER A 7 14.42 -21.16 51.25
N ASN A 8 13.18 -20.69 51.39
CA ASN A 8 12.29 -20.96 52.53
C ASN A 8 11.16 -21.96 52.20
N GLY A 9 11.16 -22.61 51.04
CA GLY A 9 10.23 -23.71 50.72
C GLY A 9 8.77 -23.31 50.48
N VAL A 10 8.47 -22.02 50.36
CA VAL A 10 7.12 -21.54 50.05
C VAL A 10 6.91 -21.51 48.54
N LEU A 11 5.96 -22.31 48.03
CA LEU A 11 5.48 -22.26 46.65
C LEU A 11 4.72 -20.95 46.45
N PHE A 12 5.13 -20.14 45.47
CA PHE A 12 4.37 -18.95 45.09
C PHE A 12 3.01 -19.38 44.56
N ALA A 13 1.95 -18.86 45.15
CA ALA A 13 0.63 -18.84 44.53
C ALA A 13 0.74 -18.12 43.17
N GLU A 14 0.04 -18.67 42.19
CA GLU A 14 -0.03 -18.25 40.78
C GLU A 14 0.20 -16.73 40.61
N GLY A 15 1.27 -16.37 39.91
CA GLY A 15 1.26 -15.13 39.12
C GLY A 15 2.51 -14.28 39.04
N LYS A 16 3.56 -14.44 39.87
CA LYS A 16 4.75 -13.54 39.76
C LYS A 16 6.08 -14.23 40.12
N CYS A 17 6.63 -15.06 39.23
CA CYS A 17 8.07 -15.35 39.26
C CYS A 17 8.80 -14.26 38.47
N ASN A 18 9.62 -13.45 39.13
CA ASN A 18 10.52 -12.48 38.49
C ASN A 18 11.85 -13.12 38.04
N CYS A 19 11.90 -14.45 37.96
CA CYS A 19 13.05 -15.16 37.44
C CYS A 19 13.14 -14.93 35.92
N THR A 20 14.36 -14.73 35.41
CA THR A 20 14.65 -14.45 33.99
C THR A 20 13.96 -15.43 33.03
N THR A 21 13.83 -16.68 33.44
CA THR A 21 13.15 -17.73 32.66
C THR A 21 11.63 -17.53 32.57
N CYS A 22 10.96 -17.10 33.64
CA CYS A 22 9.51 -16.85 33.62
C CYS A 22 9.16 -15.50 32.98
N SER A 23 10.04 -14.50 33.07
CA SER A 23 9.85 -13.23 32.36
C SER A 23 10.04 -13.37 30.84
N VAL A 24 10.90 -14.26 30.37
CA VAL A 24 11.02 -14.57 28.92
C VAL A 24 9.73 -15.20 28.38
N TYR A 25 9.13 -16.15 29.11
CA TYR A 25 7.89 -16.80 28.69
C TYR A 25 6.68 -15.85 28.67
N PHE A 26 6.58 -14.96 29.66
CA PHE A 26 5.49 -13.98 29.74
C PHE A 26 5.62 -12.86 28.70
N VAL A 27 6.85 -12.51 28.30
CA VAL A 27 7.10 -11.57 27.20
C VAL A 27 6.79 -12.22 25.86
N GLU A 28 7.12 -13.50 25.65
CA GLU A 28 6.75 -14.23 24.42
C GLU A 28 5.23 -14.28 24.21
N GLU A 29 4.43 -14.63 25.23
CA GLU A 29 2.96 -14.65 25.09
C GLU A 29 2.35 -13.28 24.84
N CYS A 30 2.87 -12.20 25.47
CA CYS A 30 2.35 -10.85 25.25
C CYS A 30 2.81 -10.21 23.93
N THR A 31 3.97 -10.60 23.38
CA THR A 31 4.48 -10.04 22.12
C THR A 31 3.98 -10.79 20.90
N ILE A 32 3.82 -12.12 20.97
CA ILE A 32 3.26 -12.92 19.88
C ILE A 32 1.81 -12.49 19.60
N GLY A 33 0.99 -12.30 20.64
CA GLY A 33 -0.39 -11.82 20.47
C GLY A 33 -0.50 -10.44 19.81
N ARG A 34 0.46 -9.53 20.06
CA ARG A 34 0.50 -8.21 19.40
C ARG A 34 1.00 -8.28 17.96
N ILE A 35 1.91 -9.19 17.65
CA ILE A 35 2.42 -9.38 16.28
C ILE A 35 1.31 -9.98 15.41
N ASP A 36 0.57 -10.96 15.92
CA ASP A 36 -0.57 -11.56 15.21
C ASP A 36 -1.70 -10.54 15.02
N GLU A 37 -2.01 -9.73 16.03
CA GLU A 37 -3.01 -8.65 15.92
C GLU A 37 -2.59 -7.59 14.89
N VAL A 38 -1.31 -7.19 14.87
CA VAL A 38 -0.79 -6.24 13.87
C VAL A 38 -0.79 -6.87 12.47
N HIS A 39 -0.42 -8.14 12.35
CA HIS A 39 -0.44 -8.87 11.08
C HIS A 39 -1.86 -9.01 10.53
N GLU A 40 -2.85 -9.34 11.37
CA GLU A 40 -4.26 -9.43 10.99
C GLU A 40 -4.83 -8.06 10.58
N ARG A 41 -4.43 -6.99 11.28
CA ARG A 41 -4.82 -5.61 10.93
C ARG A 41 -4.21 -5.15 9.61
N CYS A 42 -2.94 -5.45 9.36
CA CYS A 42 -2.29 -5.14 8.08
C CYS A 42 -2.88 -6.01 6.96
N SER A 43 -3.06 -7.30 7.19
CA SER A 43 -3.61 -8.23 6.20
C SER A 43 -5.02 -7.79 5.79
N SER A 44 -5.91 -7.48 6.73
CA SER A 44 -7.27 -6.99 6.42
C SER A 44 -7.27 -5.67 5.62
N LEU A 45 -6.36 -4.74 5.94
CA LEU A 45 -6.19 -3.49 5.17
C LEU A 45 -5.79 -3.71 3.70
N PHE A 46 -5.04 -4.77 3.41
CA PHE A 46 -4.52 -5.05 2.06
C PHE A 46 -5.25 -6.17 1.31
N THR A 47 -6.04 -7.01 1.99
CA THR A 47 -6.77 -8.13 1.38
C THR A 47 -8.23 -7.82 1.06
N ASP A 48 -8.81 -6.76 1.64
CA ASP A 48 -10.21 -6.37 1.35
C ASP A 48 -10.37 -5.62 0.01
N THR A 49 -9.27 -5.41 -0.73
CA THR A 49 -9.29 -4.83 -2.08
C THR A 49 -8.91 -5.86 -3.13
N ASN A 50 -9.79 -6.85 -3.32
CA ASN A 50 -9.74 -7.80 -4.44
C ASN A 50 -9.93 -7.15 -5.84
N SER A 51 -9.90 -5.83 -5.97
CA SER A 51 -9.80 -5.16 -7.26
C SER A 51 -8.34 -4.82 -7.54
N THR A 52 -7.71 -5.67 -8.34
CA THR A 52 -6.43 -5.42 -9.03
C THR A 52 -6.56 -4.30 -10.09
N ASP A 53 -7.66 -3.54 -10.06
CA ASP A 53 -7.80 -2.28 -10.77
C ASP A 53 -7.20 -1.20 -9.88
N ASN A 54 -5.93 -0.90 -10.19
CA ASN A 54 -5.14 0.18 -9.61
C ASN A 54 -6.07 1.36 -9.30
N TYR A 55 -6.27 1.75 -8.05
CA TYR A 55 -7.21 2.81 -7.63
C TYR A 55 -7.08 4.10 -8.49
N GLU A 56 -5.86 4.36 -8.96
CA GLU A 56 -5.51 5.40 -9.93
C GLU A 56 -6.26 5.27 -11.27
N SER A 57 -6.43 4.05 -11.78
CA SER A 57 -7.16 3.73 -13.01
C SER A 57 -8.66 3.96 -12.88
N ILE A 58 -9.27 3.62 -11.74
CA ILE A 58 -10.69 3.89 -11.45
C ILE A 58 -10.92 5.39 -11.34
N LEU A 59 -10.05 6.12 -10.64
CA LEU A 59 -10.10 7.58 -10.56
C LEU A 59 -9.91 8.26 -11.93
N LYS A 60 -8.96 7.80 -12.74
CA LYS A 60 -8.76 8.31 -14.11
C LYS A 60 -9.97 8.03 -15.00
N LEU A 61 -10.56 6.83 -14.91
CA LEU A 61 -11.71 6.46 -15.72
C LEU A 61 -12.96 7.28 -15.34
N SER A 62 -13.23 7.44 -14.05
CA SER A 62 -14.34 8.28 -13.55
C SER A 62 -14.15 9.73 -13.97
N ASN A 63 -12.98 10.32 -13.67
CA ASN A 63 -12.72 11.73 -13.99
C ASN A 63 -12.77 11.99 -15.50
N THR A 64 -12.31 11.07 -16.35
CA THR A 64 -12.39 11.23 -17.81
C THR A 64 -13.79 11.04 -18.37
N SER A 65 -14.62 10.20 -17.75
CA SER A 65 -16.05 10.09 -18.10
C SER A 65 -16.80 11.37 -17.76
N ASP A 66 -16.61 11.88 -16.54
CA ASP A 66 -17.27 13.09 -16.05
C ASP A 66 -16.83 14.32 -16.86
N LEU A 67 -15.54 14.40 -17.22
CA LEU A 67 -15.04 15.48 -18.09
C LEU A 67 -15.72 15.45 -19.46
N LYS A 68 -15.88 14.26 -20.07
CA LYS A 68 -16.50 14.09 -21.38
C LYS A 68 -18.01 14.34 -21.38
N GLU A 69 -18.66 14.17 -20.24
CA GLU A 69 -20.07 14.52 -20.06
C GLU A 69 -20.23 16.04 -19.95
N ILE A 70 -19.38 16.70 -19.16
CA ILE A 70 -19.34 18.15 -19.02
C ILE A 70 -18.95 18.84 -20.35
N GLU A 71 -18.00 18.27 -21.10
CA GLU A 71 -17.58 18.76 -22.42
C GLU A 71 -18.73 18.69 -23.44
N ARG A 72 -19.52 17.61 -23.42
CA ARG A 72 -20.71 17.46 -24.29
C ARG A 72 -21.84 18.42 -23.93
N ASP A 73 -22.06 18.67 -22.65
CA ASP A 73 -23.19 19.48 -22.19
C ASP A 73 -22.94 20.99 -22.28
N MET A 74 -21.69 21.43 -22.28
CA MET A 74 -21.34 22.86 -22.16
C MET A 74 -20.55 23.45 -23.35
N ASP A 75 -20.30 22.69 -24.42
CA ASP A 75 -19.59 23.16 -25.63
C ASP A 75 -18.25 23.85 -25.27
N LEU A 76 -17.53 23.23 -24.32
CA LEU A 76 -16.28 23.75 -23.77
C LEU A 76 -15.12 23.38 -24.67
N GLU A 77 -14.34 24.37 -25.10
CA GLU A 77 -13.12 24.12 -25.87
C GLU A 77 -11.92 24.17 -24.93
N LEU A 78 -11.21 23.05 -24.83
CA LEU A 78 -9.96 22.94 -24.07
C LEU A 78 -8.79 23.37 -24.97
N LEU A 79 -8.37 24.63 -24.84
CA LEU A 79 -7.17 25.14 -25.50
C LEU A 79 -6.06 25.30 -24.46
N ASP A 80 -4.93 24.60 -24.62
CA ASP A 80 -3.73 24.72 -23.78
C ASP A 80 -3.97 24.67 -22.26
N ASN A 81 -4.66 23.64 -21.77
CA ASN A 81 -5.02 23.47 -20.35
C ASN A 81 -5.88 24.61 -19.76
N LYS A 82 -6.47 25.47 -20.58
CA LYS A 82 -7.50 26.43 -20.17
C LYS A 82 -8.85 26.02 -20.74
N ILE A 83 -9.84 26.02 -19.85
CA ILE A 83 -11.24 25.85 -20.22
C ILE A 83 -11.72 27.19 -20.77
N ILE A 84 -11.90 27.29 -22.08
CA ILE A 84 -12.48 28.45 -22.72
C ILE A 84 -13.98 28.16 -22.88
N LEU A 85 -14.82 28.88 -22.14
CA LEU A 85 -16.24 28.95 -22.49
C LEU A 85 -16.34 29.70 -23.81
N ASN A 86 -16.46 28.96 -24.90
CA ASN A 86 -16.94 29.52 -26.14
C ASN A 86 -18.37 29.96 -25.87
N ASN A 87 -18.55 31.25 -25.60
CA ASN A 87 -19.87 31.80 -25.37
C ASN A 87 -20.67 31.50 -26.65
N PRO A 88 -21.62 30.54 -26.63
CA PRO A 88 -22.22 30.09 -27.86
C PRO A 88 -23.04 31.29 -28.32
N ILE A 89 -22.59 31.94 -29.40
CA ILE A 89 -23.43 32.85 -30.15
C ILE A 89 -24.59 31.98 -30.58
N SER A 90 -25.68 32.08 -29.81
CA SER A 90 -26.79 31.15 -29.92
C SER A 90 -27.27 31.15 -31.37
N PHE A 91 -27.64 29.99 -31.89
CA PHE A 91 -28.16 29.82 -33.25
C PHE A 91 -29.10 30.96 -33.73
N PRO A 92 -30.05 31.48 -32.90
CA PRO A 92 -30.87 32.64 -33.27
C PRO A 92 -30.09 33.93 -33.56
N VAL A 93 -28.96 34.19 -32.90
CA VAL A 93 -28.12 35.37 -33.15
C VAL A 93 -27.42 35.28 -34.50
N LYS A 94 -26.90 34.09 -34.85
CA LYS A 94 -26.28 33.85 -36.16
C LYS A 94 -27.31 34.06 -37.28
N PHE A 95 -28.53 33.55 -37.10
CA PHE A 95 -29.62 33.74 -38.04
C PHE A 95 -30.03 35.21 -38.18
N MET A 96 -30.15 35.94 -37.07
CA MET A 96 -30.49 37.37 -37.08
C MET A 96 -29.43 38.19 -37.82
N LEU A 97 -28.14 37.89 -37.64
CA LEU A 97 -27.04 38.59 -38.31
C LEU A 97 -27.07 38.37 -39.83
N VAL A 98 -27.29 37.11 -40.26
CA VAL A 98 -27.46 36.77 -41.68
C VAL A 98 -28.66 37.48 -42.29
N LEU A 99 -29.81 37.50 -41.59
CA LEU A 99 -31.01 38.21 -42.02
C LEU A 99 -30.78 39.71 -42.17
N ALA A 100 -30.04 40.33 -41.24
CA ALA A 100 -29.65 41.75 -41.31
C ALA A 100 -28.91 42.04 -42.61
N PHE A 101 -27.91 41.20 -42.92
CA PHE A 101 -27.08 41.36 -44.10
C PHE A 101 -27.89 41.23 -45.39
N PHE A 102 -28.80 40.25 -45.46
CA PHE A 102 -29.72 40.10 -46.59
C PHE A 102 -30.65 41.31 -46.78
N LEU A 103 -31.18 41.88 -45.70
CA LEU A 103 -32.04 43.08 -45.78
C LEU A 103 -31.28 44.29 -46.32
N VAL A 104 -30.03 44.49 -45.90
CA VAL A 104 -29.18 45.58 -46.42
C VAL A 104 -28.94 45.42 -47.92
N ILE A 105 -28.62 44.21 -48.39
CA ILE A 105 -28.44 43.93 -49.81
C ILE A 105 -29.72 44.19 -50.60
N LEU A 106 -30.87 43.71 -50.11
CA LEU A 106 -32.17 43.93 -50.75
C LEU A 106 -32.50 45.42 -50.88
N LEU A 107 -32.19 46.21 -49.85
CA LEU A 107 -32.40 47.66 -49.85
C LEU A 107 -31.54 48.34 -50.94
N ILE A 108 -30.26 47.99 -51.04
CA ILE A 108 -29.37 48.51 -52.08
C ILE A 108 -29.89 48.17 -53.48
N VAL A 109 -30.27 46.91 -53.71
CA VAL A 109 -30.82 46.45 -54.99
C VAL A 109 -32.11 47.22 -55.33
N PHE A 110 -32.98 47.42 -54.34
CA PHE A 110 -34.23 48.17 -54.52
C PHE A 110 -33.98 49.66 -54.84
N ILE A 111 -32.99 50.30 -54.21
CA ILE A 111 -32.62 51.69 -54.54
C ILE A 111 -32.16 51.80 -55.99
N ILE A 112 -31.27 50.91 -56.42
CA ILE A 112 -30.77 50.89 -57.80
C ILE A 112 -31.93 50.69 -58.77
N PHE A 113 -32.80 49.71 -58.51
CA PHE A 113 -33.98 49.44 -59.32
C PHE A 113 -34.93 50.64 -59.39
N SER A 114 -35.15 51.32 -58.26
CA SER A 114 -36.01 52.51 -58.19
C SER A 114 -35.47 53.67 -59.01
N ILE A 115 -34.15 53.92 -58.95
CA ILE A 115 -33.48 54.97 -59.74
C ILE A 115 -33.56 54.66 -61.24
N LEU A 116 -33.27 53.42 -61.63
CA LEU A 116 -33.33 52.99 -63.02
C LEU A 116 -34.76 53.05 -63.59
N SER A 117 -35.76 52.69 -62.77
CA SER A 117 -37.18 52.79 -63.12
C SER A 117 -37.61 54.25 -63.26
N TYR A 118 -37.20 55.13 -62.35
CA TYR A 118 -37.53 56.55 -62.39
C TYR A 118 -36.92 57.25 -63.62
N ASN A 119 -35.70 56.88 -63.98
CA ASN A 119 -35.03 57.42 -65.17
C ASN A 119 -35.56 56.82 -66.49
N GLY A 120 -36.53 55.90 -66.44
CA GLY A 120 -37.12 55.27 -67.62
C GLY A 120 -36.18 54.31 -68.36
N LEU A 121 -35.09 53.88 -67.71
CA LEU A 121 -34.11 52.93 -68.29
C LEU A 121 -34.64 51.50 -68.31
N ILE A 122 -35.59 51.17 -67.43
CA ILE A 122 -36.24 49.86 -67.36
C ILE A 122 -37.64 50.01 -67.95
N HIS A 123 -37.84 49.48 -69.15
CA HIS A 123 -39.16 49.39 -69.77
C HIS A 123 -39.61 47.93 -69.75
N ILE A 124 -40.64 47.62 -68.96
CA ILE A 124 -41.27 46.30 -68.98
C ILE A 124 -42.42 46.35 -69.99
N PRO A 125 -42.32 45.66 -71.13
CA PRO A 125 -43.40 45.65 -72.12
C PRO A 125 -44.69 45.12 -71.51
N GLY A 126 -45.78 45.88 -71.67
CA GLY A 126 -47.10 45.53 -71.13
C GLY A 126 -47.44 46.16 -69.77
N ILE A 127 -46.53 46.92 -69.15
CA ILE A 127 -46.81 47.68 -67.92
C ILE A 127 -46.61 49.17 -68.22
N ASP A 128 -47.64 49.97 -67.98
CA ASP A 128 -47.54 51.41 -68.10
C ASP A 128 -46.60 52.00 -67.04
N SER A 129 -45.86 53.04 -67.42
CA SER A 129 -44.88 53.74 -66.59
C SER A 129 -45.48 54.22 -65.26
N GLU A 130 -46.73 54.70 -65.27
CA GLU A 130 -47.45 55.13 -64.07
C GLU A 130 -47.74 53.96 -63.13
N SER A 131 -48.10 52.80 -63.70
CA SER A 131 -48.34 51.57 -62.94
C SER A 131 -47.04 51.04 -62.31
N LEU A 132 -45.93 51.09 -63.04
CA LEU A 132 -44.61 50.66 -62.56
C LEU A 132 -44.10 51.56 -61.42
N ILE A 133 -44.31 52.88 -61.52
CA ILE A 133 -44.01 53.84 -60.45
C ILE A 133 -44.85 53.54 -59.20
N ASN A 134 -46.15 53.27 -59.35
CA ASN A 134 -47.03 52.96 -58.23
C ASN A 134 -46.64 51.65 -57.55
N ILE A 135 -46.32 50.60 -58.31
CA ILE A 135 -45.81 49.33 -57.76
C ILE A 135 -44.51 49.55 -56.98
N THR A 136 -43.57 50.30 -57.56
CA THR A 136 -42.29 50.60 -56.91
C THR A 136 -42.47 51.37 -55.61
N LYS A 137 -43.40 52.34 -55.57
CA LYS A 137 -43.75 53.07 -54.34
C LYS A 137 -44.27 52.14 -53.25
N TRP A 138 -45.20 51.24 -53.57
CA TRP A 138 -45.77 50.31 -52.60
C TRP A 138 -44.74 49.30 -52.08
N ILE A 139 -43.88 48.77 -52.96
CA ILE A 139 -42.77 47.89 -52.57
C ILE A 139 -41.79 48.63 -51.67
N GLY A 140 -41.47 49.89 -51.98
CA GLY A 140 -40.61 50.73 -51.15
C GLY A 140 -41.18 50.98 -49.76
N VAL A 141 -42.48 51.28 -49.65
CA VAL A 141 -43.17 51.40 -48.36
C VAL A 141 -43.09 50.08 -47.58
N GLY A 142 -43.32 48.94 -48.25
CA GLY A 142 -43.20 47.62 -47.64
C GLY A 142 -41.80 47.35 -47.08
N LEU A 143 -40.75 47.60 -47.87
CA LEU A 143 -39.36 47.43 -47.46
C LEU A 143 -39.00 48.35 -46.28
N CYS A 144 -39.42 49.61 -46.31
CA CYS A 144 -39.21 50.54 -45.19
C CYS A 144 -39.88 50.03 -43.91
N MET A 145 -41.14 49.58 -43.98
CA MET A 145 -41.86 49.04 -42.84
C MET A 145 -41.20 47.77 -42.29
N SER A 146 -40.82 46.82 -43.15
CA SER A 146 -40.10 45.61 -42.74
C SER A 146 -38.75 45.92 -42.11
N SER A 147 -38.00 46.89 -42.64
CA SER A 147 -36.72 47.32 -42.08
C SER A 147 -36.89 47.96 -40.70
N LEU A 148 -37.94 48.75 -40.50
CA LEU A 148 -38.26 49.37 -39.22
C LEU A 148 -38.64 48.31 -38.18
N SER A 149 -39.48 47.33 -38.56
CA SER A 149 -39.82 46.21 -37.69
C SER A 149 -38.59 45.38 -37.30
N TYR A 150 -37.68 45.16 -38.25
CA TYR A 150 -36.42 44.47 -37.97
C TYR A 150 -35.51 45.26 -37.03
N LEU A 151 -35.37 46.58 -37.23
CA LEU A 151 -34.60 47.45 -36.32
C LEU A 151 -35.19 47.43 -34.91
N VAL A 152 -36.51 47.45 -34.77
CA VAL A 152 -37.19 47.32 -33.46
C VAL A 152 -36.90 45.97 -32.82
N LEU A 153 -36.89 44.87 -33.59
CA LEU A 153 -36.53 43.55 -33.08
C LEU A 153 -35.06 43.46 -32.65
N VAL A 154 -34.13 44.02 -33.44
CA VAL A 154 -32.70 44.06 -33.10
C VAL A 154 -32.46 44.94 -31.88
N LEU A 155 -33.13 46.08 -31.77
CA LEU A 155 -33.05 46.96 -30.61
C LEU A 155 -33.63 46.28 -29.37
N GLY A 156 -34.79 45.60 -29.50
CA GLY A 156 -35.38 44.80 -28.43
C GLY A 156 -34.48 43.65 -27.99
N TYR A 157 -33.80 42.99 -28.94
CA TYR A 157 -32.81 41.96 -28.67
C TYR A 157 -31.58 42.54 -27.96
N ALA A 158 -31.02 43.65 -28.44
CA ALA A 158 -29.86 44.31 -27.84
C ALA A 158 -30.17 44.81 -26.42
N ILE A 159 -31.34 45.40 -26.21
CA ILE A 159 -31.81 45.84 -24.89
C ILE A 159 -32.02 44.62 -23.98
N GLY A 160 -32.66 43.55 -24.46
CA GLY A 160 -32.85 42.31 -23.72
C GLY A 160 -31.54 41.60 -23.35
N CYS A 161 -30.53 41.61 -24.24
CA CYS A 161 -29.19 41.12 -23.95
C CYS A 161 -28.45 42.01 -22.95
N SER A 162 -28.64 43.33 -23.02
CA SER A 162 -28.04 44.27 -22.06
C SER A 162 -28.65 44.19 -20.66
N SER A 163 -29.94 43.84 -20.54
CA SER A 163 -30.60 43.62 -19.25
C SER A 163 -30.40 42.20 -18.70
N SER A 164 -29.93 41.26 -19.52
CA SER A 164 -29.51 39.91 -19.12
C SER A 164 -28.16 39.86 -18.39
N GLY A 165 -27.70 40.99 -17.83
CA GLY A 165 -26.61 41.00 -16.86
C GLY A 165 -26.88 40.13 -15.62
N ASP A 166 -28.17 39.91 -15.28
CA ASP A 166 -28.57 39.04 -14.16
C ASP A 166 -28.83 37.58 -14.55
N GLY A 167 -29.09 37.29 -15.83
CA GLY A 167 -29.30 35.91 -16.31
C GLY A 167 -28.00 35.09 -16.28
N ASN A 168 -26.91 35.67 -16.78
CA ASN A 168 -25.58 35.09 -16.63
C ASN A 168 -25.13 35.06 -15.18
N LYS A 169 -25.54 36.02 -14.36
CA LYS A 169 -25.23 36.03 -12.93
C LYS A 169 -25.86 34.84 -12.22
N PHE A 170 -27.10 34.46 -12.54
CA PHE A 170 -27.73 33.27 -11.97
C PHE A 170 -27.01 31.98 -12.37
N VAL A 171 -26.61 31.84 -13.64
CA VAL A 171 -25.84 30.67 -14.11
C VAL A 171 -24.46 30.63 -13.45
N ILE A 172 -23.76 31.77 -13.37
CA ILE A 172 -22.46 31.89 -12.71
C ILE A 172 -22.58 31.61 -11.21
N ASP A 173 -23.62 32.12 -10.53
CA ASP A 173 -23.85 31.88 -9.11
C ASP A 173 -24.21 30.41 -8.83
N ALA A 174 -24.98 29.77 -9.71
CA ALA A 174 -25.26 28.34 -9.63
C ALA A 174 -23.98 27.50 -9.83
N CYS A 175 -23.16 27.83 -10.83
CA CYS A 175 -21.85 27.22 -11.04
C CYS A 175 -20.91 27.45 -9.84
N ARG A 176 -20.93 28.65 -9.26
CA ARG A 176 -20.15 29.02 -8.09
C ARG A 176 -20.58 28.23 -6.85
N SER A 177 -21.89 28.04 -6.67
CA SER A 177 -22.43 27.20 -5.59
C SER A 177 -21.97 25.76 -5.76
N ARG A 178 -22.11 25.19 -6.96
CA ARG A 178 -21.65 23.82 -7.27
C ARG A 178 -20.15 23.67 -7.03
N LEU A 179 -19.33 24.63 -7.48
CA LEU A 179 -17.89 24.64 -7.22
C LEU A 179 -17.57 24.70 -5.73
N LYS A 180 -18.35 25.46 -4.95
CA LYS A 180 -18.17 25.54 -3.49
C LYS A 180 -18.53 24.21 -2.81
N ASP A 181 -19.58 23.54 -3.26
CA ASP A 181 -19.98 22.23 -2.77
C ASP A 181 -18.93 21.17 -3.13
N SER A 182 -18.44 21.16 -4.38
CA SER A 182 -17.33 20.30 -4.81
C SER A 182 -16.05 20.57 -4.02
N ALA A 183 -15.72 21.84 -3.75
CA ALA A 183 -14.56 22.19 -2.93
C ALA A 183 -14.72 21.74 -1.47
N ALA A 184 -15.94 21.74 -0.92
CA ALA A 184 -16.21 21.23 0.41
C ALA A 184 -16.06 19.70 0.47
N VAL A 185 -16.54 18.98 -0.56
CA VAL A 185 -16.33 17.53 -0.70
C VAL A 185 -14.85 17.22 -0.83
N GLN A 186 -14.11 17.96 -1.66
CA GLN A 186 -12.68 17.75 -1.84
C GLN A 186 -11.91 18.01 -0.54
N LYS A 187 -12.22 19.09 0.19
CA LYS A 187 -11.64 19.34 1.51
C LYS A 187 -11.89 18.21 2.50
N LYS A 188 -13.07 17.59 2.46
CA LYS A 188 -13.39 16.43 3.30
C LYS A 188 -12.53 15.23 2.91
N ILE A 189 -12.45 14.92 1.61
CA ILE A 189 -11.59 13.84 1.08
C ILE A 189 -10.14 14.06 1.49
N ASP A 190 -9.61 15.28 1.34
CA ASP A 190 -8.24 15.63 1.74
C ASP A 190 -8.01 15.43 3.24
N THR A 191 -9.01 15.76 4.07
CA THR A 191 -8.95 15.57 5.52
C THR A 191 -8.96 14.08 5.89
N ASP A 192 -9.83 13.29 5.26
CA ASP A 192 -9.92 11.84 5.47
C ASP A 192 -8.64 11.15 5.00
N LEU A 193 -8.08 11.55 3.85
CA LEU A 193 -6.82 11.05 3.32
C LEU A 193 -5.64 11.37 4.25
N ALA A 194 -5.58 12.59 4.80
CA ALA A 194 -4.56 12.96 5.78
C ALA A 194 -4.67 12.14 7.07
N ALA A 195 -5.89 11.86 7.55
CA ALA A 195 -6.11 11.01 8.71
C ALA A 195 -5.64 9.56 8.45
N SER A 196 -5.97 9.01 7.29
CA SER A 196 -5.49 7.69 6.86
C SER A 196 -3.96 7.62 6.74
N PHE A 197 -3.34 8.66 6.17
CA PHE A 197 -1.88 8.74 6.06
C PHE A 197 -1.21 8.75 7.44
N ASN A 198 -1.72 9.56 8.39
CA ASN A 198 -1.20 9.59 9.75
C ASN A 198 -1.37 8.24 10.47
N ALA A 199 -2.48 7.53 10.23
CA ALA A 199 -2.69 6.19 10.78
C ALA A 199 -1.70 5.17 10.20
N LEU A 200 -1.44 5.24 8.89
CA LEU A 200 -0.46 4.39 8.22
C LEU A 200 0.97 4.65 8.73
N GLN A 201 1.34 5.91 8.92
CA GLN A 201 2.64 6.29 9.45
C GLN A 201 2.83 5.82 10.91
N SER A 202 1.78 5.90 11.74
CA SER A 202 1.79 5.31 13.08
C SER A 202 1.96 3.79 13.04
N CYS A 203 1.36 3.11 12.05
CA CYS A 203 1.55 1.67 11.86
C CYS A 203 2.99 1.33 11.46
N GLU A 204 3.58 2.11 10.55
CA GLU A 204 5.00 1.99 10.16
C GLU A 204 5.93 2.15 11.37
N ASP A 205 5.73 3.17 12.19
CA ASP A 205 6.53 3.40 13.40
C ASP A 205 6.41 2.23 14.39
N ASN A 206 5.21 1.68 14.57
CA ASN A 206 4.99 0.52 15.42
C ASN A 206 5.67 -0.74 14.88
N LEU A 207 5.63 -0.97 13.55
CA LEU A 207 6.35 -2.07 12.90
C LEU A 207 7.87 -1.91 13.02
N ARG A 208 8.37 -0.69 12.90
CA ARG A 208 9.79 -0.37 13.11
C ARG A 208 10.23 -0.60 14.55
N LEU A 209 9.38 -0.29 15.53
CA LEU A 209 9.64 -0.59 16.93
C LEU A 209 9.62 -2.10 17.19
N ALA A 210 8.63 -2.82 16.64
CA ALA A 210 8.50 -4.27 16.79
C ALA A 210 9.70 -5.01 16.18
N SER A 211 10.15 -4.60 14.99
CA SER A 211 11.38 -5.15 14.37
C SER A 211 12.61 -4.88 15.22
N GLY A 212 12.79 -3.65 15.72
CA GLY A 212 13.90 -3.35 16.63
C GLY A 212 13.90 -4.17 17.92
N ILE A 213 12.72 -4.44 18.51
CA ILE A 213 12.61 -5.34 19.67
C ILE A 213 12.96 -6.78 19.27
N SER A 214 12.49 -7.23 18.11
CA SER A 214 12.78 -8.58 17.61
C SER A 214 14.27 -8.79 17.37
N ASP A 215 14.96 -7.79 16.80
CA ASP A 215 16.40 -7.85 16.57
C ASP A 215 17.17 -7.95 17.89
N VAL A 216 16.82 -7.14 18.88
CA VAL A 216 17.44 -7.19 20.22
C VAL A 216 17.21 -8.54 20.90
N LEU A 217 16.00 -9.10 20.81
CA LEU A 217 15.70 -10.41 21.37
C LEU A 217 16.45 -11.54 20.65
N MET A 218 16.60 -11.45 19.32
CA MET A 218 17.36 -12.40 18.52
C MET A 218 18.85 -12.34 18.86
N ASP A 219 19.43 -11.15 18.97
CA ASP A 219 20.82 -10.95 19.40
C ASP A 219 21.07 -11.50 20.80
N GLN A 220 20.13 -11.28 21.72
CA GLN A 220 20.23 -11.81 23.09
C GLN A 220 20.15 -13.35 23.11
N ARG A 221 19.28 -13.95 22.27
CA ARG A 221 19.23 -15.41 22.10
C ARG A 221 20.53 -15.94 21.51
N LEU A 222 21.07 -15.29 20.48
CA LEU A 222 22.32 -15.69 19.84
C LEU A 222 23.48 -15.66 20.84
N SER A 223 23.60 -14.57 21.61
CA SER A 223 24.65 -14.41 22.63
C SER A 223 24.53 -15.44 23.76
N ASN A 224 23.30 -15.77 24.18
CA ASN A 224 23.08 -16.84 25.15
C ASN A 224 23.49 -18.21 24.58
N LEU A 225 23.15 -18.49 23.32
CA LEU A 225 23.53 -19.73 22.64
C LEU A 225 25.05 -19.85 22.49
N GLU A 226 25.74 -18.77 22.11
CA GLU A 226 27.20 -18.71 22.05
C GLU A 226 27.86 -19.00 23.41
N ARG A 227 27.27 -18.46 24.49
CA ARG A 227 27.73 -18.72 25.85
C ARG A 227 27.52 -20.19 26.23
N GLU A 228 26.38 -20.78 25.90
CA GLU A 228 26.12 -22.21 26.13
C GLU A 228 27.07 -23.10 25.32
N CYS A 229 27.30 -22.80 24.03
CA CYS A 229 28.28 -23.50 23.20
C CYS A 229 29.70 -23.40 23.79
N SER A 230 30.08 -22.24 24.33
CA SER A 230 31.38 -22.05 25.00
C SER A 230 31.48 -22.90 26.27
N CYS A 231 30.43 -22.95 27.09
CA CYS A 231 30.38 -23.80 28.29
C CYS A 231 30.50 -25.29 27.94
N ILE A 232 29.77 -25.75 26.90
CA ILE A 232 29.83 -27.14 26.43
C ILE A 232 31.23 -27.46 25.92
N THR A 233 31.85 -26.55 25.16
CA THR A 233 33.23 -26.73 24.64
C THR A 233 34.22 -26.91 25.78
N ASN A 234 34.17 -26.06 26.80
CA ASN A 234 35.02 -26.20 28.00
C ASN A 234 34.79 -27.52 28.74
N TRP A 235 33.53 -27.97 28.83
CA TRP A 235 33.20 -29.26 29.44
C TRP A 235 33.76 -30.45 28.64
N VAL A 236 33.71 -30.38 27.30
CA VAL A 236 34.29 -31.41 26.42
C VAL A 236 35.81 -31.44 26.56
N GLU A 237 36.48 -30.29 26.65
CA GLU A 237 37.91 -30.22 26.89
C GLU A 237 38.30 -30.78 28.27
N ASP A 238 37.55 -30.47 29.32
CA ASP A 238 37.74 -31.05 30.66
C ASP A 238 37.59 -32.57 30.62
N LEU A 239 36.49 -33.08 30.04
CA LEU A 239 36.25 -34.51 29.86
C LEU A 239 37.37 -35.20 29.09
N LYS A 240 37.85 -34.57 28.01
CA LYS A 240 38.97 -35.09 27.22
C LYS A 240 40.24 -35.17 28.05
N SER A 241 40.56 -34.14 28.84
CA SER A 241 41.73 -34.15 29.73
C SER A 241 41.65 -35.24 30.79
N ARG A 242 40.44 -35.50 31.33
CA ARG A 242 40.19 -36.56 32.31
C ARG A 242 40.32 -37.95 31.69
N ILE A 243 39.81 -38.15 30.47
CA ILE A 243 39.99 -39.40 29.72
C ILE A 243 41.48 -39.65 29.44
N GLU A 244 42.22 -38.63 29.02
CA GLU A 244 43.67 -38.75 28.79
C GLU A 244 44.40 -39.16 30.06
N SER A 245 44.06 -38.54 31.20
CA SER A 245 44.62 -38.91 32.51
C SER A 245 44.33 -40.36 32.88
N VAL A 246 43.11 -40.84 32.63
CA VAL A 246 42.73 -42.24 32.90
C VAL A 246 43.48 -43.19 31.96
N ASN A 247 43.65 -42.82 30.68
CA ASN A 247 44.41 -43.65 29.73
C ASN A 247 45.87 -43.79 30.15
N VAL A 248 46.50 -42.71 30.64
CA VAL A 248 47.86 -42.76 31.20
C VAL A 248 47.91 -43.68 32.43
N GLU A 249 46.93 -43.59 33.32
CA GLU A 249 46.85 -44.48 34.50
C GLU A 249 46.68 -45.96 34.11
N ILE A 250 45.88 -46.25 33.08
CA ILE A 250 45.75 -47.61 32.52
C ILE A 250 47.08 -48.09 31.96
N GLU A 251 47.79 -47.26 31.18
CA GLU A 251 49.09 -47.62 30.60
C GLU A 251 50.14 -47.87 31.71
N ASP A 252 50.14 -47.05 32.77
CA ASP A 252 50.99 -47.25 33.94
C ASP A 252 50.67 -48.57 34.66
N LEU A 253 49.39 -48.91 34.83
CA LEU A 253 48.96 -50.18 35.42
C LEU A 253 49.34 -51.39 34.55
N GLU A 254 49.15 -51.31 33.23
CA GLU A 254 49.56 -52.37 32.30
C GLU A 254 51.08 -52.57 32.30
N ASN A 255 51.85 -51.48 32.38
CA ASN A 255 53.30 -51.55 32.47
C ASN A 255 53.76 -52.11 33.84
N ALA A 256 53.09 -51.73 34.93
CA ALA A 256 53.34 -52.30 36.25
C ALA A 256 53.01 -53.80 36.30
N GLU A 257 51.92 -54.24 35.66
CA GLU A 257 51.58 -55.66 35.52
C GLU A 257 52.61 -56.40 34.69
N LYS A 258 53.08 -55.88 33.55
CA LYS A 258 54.16 -56.49 32.76
C LYS A 258 55.48 -56.58 33.52
N ASN A 259 55.81 -55.57 34.34
CA ASN A 259 57.03 -55.55 35.13
C ASN A 259 56.95 -56.46 36.37
N ASN A 260 55.76 -56.66 36.96
CA ASN A 260 55.55 -57.56 38.11
C ASN A 260 55.16 -59.00 37.72
N SER A 261 54.68 -59.23 36.49
CA SER A 261 54.44 -60.55 35.90
C SER A 261 55.70 -61.15 35.27
N GLY A 262 56.89 -60.68 35.70
CA GLY A 262 58.11 -61.43 35.54
C GLY A 262 57.88 -62.87 36.00
N SER A 263 58.07 -63.82 35.08
CA SER A 263 57.74 -65.24 35.27
C SER A 263 58.38 -65.86 36.51
N GLU A 264 59.38 -65.21 37.12
CA GLU A 264 60.02 -65.59 38.37
C GLU A 264 59.05 -65.77 39.55
N GLY A 265 57.94 -65.02 39.61
CA GLY A 265 56.95 -65.18 40.69
C GLY A 265 56.10 -66.45 40.54
N LEU A 266 55.64 -66.72 39.31
CA LEU A 266 54.82 -67.90 38.99
C LEU A 266 55.66 -69.19 38.95
N ASP A 267 56.90 -69.11 38.45
CA ASP A 267 57.83 -70.24 38.39
C ASP A 267 58.27 -70.65 39.80
N ASN A 268 58.57 -69.70 40.71
CA ASN A 268 58.86 -70.00 42.12
C ASN A 268 57.69 -70.64 42.85
N ILE A 269 56.46 -70.17 42.63
CA ILE A 269 55.26 -70.75 43.27
C ILE A 269 54.99 -72.16 42.72
N ALA A 270 55.20 -72.38 41.42
CA ALA A 270 55.09 -73.70 40.82
C ALA A 270 56.15 -74.67 41.37
N GLU A 271 57.38 -74.20 41.56
CA GLU A 271 58.49 -75.00 42.11
C GLU A 271 58.28 -75.33 43.60
N GLN A 272 57.84 -74.35 44.41
CA GLN A 272 57.47 -74.58 45.81
C GLN A 272 56.30 -75.56 45.97
N ASN A 273 55.28 -75.47 45.11
CA ASN A 273 54.16 -76.42 45.12
C ASN A 273 54.63 -77.83 44.79
N LYS A 274 55.51 -77.99 43.79
CA LYS A 274 56.10 -79.28 43.44
C LYS A 274 56.93 -79.87 44.59
N GLU A 275 57.70 -79.05 45.29
CA GLU A 275 58.48 -79.47 46.46
C GLU A 275 57.57 -79.90 47.62
N LEU A 276 56.49 -79.15 47.88
CA LEU A 276 55.49 -79.48 48.90
C LEU A 276 54.73 -80.76 48.58
N THR A 277 54.38 -81.00 47.31
CA THR A 277 53.76 -82.27 46.87
C THR A 277 54.69 -83.45 47.15
N ASN A 278 55.97 -83.35 46.78
CA ASN A 278 56.96 -84.39 47.06
C ASN A 278 57.13 -84.67 48.56
N LYS A 279 57.17 -83.61 49.39
CA LYS A 279 57.23 -83.74 50.86
C LYS A 279 55.99 -84.43 51.41
N ASN A 280 54.80 -84.10 50.90
CA ASN A 280 53.55 -84.74 51.30
C ASN A 280 53.53 -86.22 50.93
N ASP A 281 53.95 -86.59 49.72
CA ASP A 281 54.03 -87.99 49.30
C ASP A 281 55.02 -88.78 50.17
N LEU A 282 56.17 -88.20 50.51
CA LEU A 282 57.13 -88.80 51.42
C LEU A 282 56.56 -89.01 52.83
N LEU A 283 55.83 -88.01 53.36
CA LEU A 283 55.14 -88.12 54.64
C LEU A 283 54.04 -89.20 54.58
N ARG A 284 53.33 -89.31 53.47
CA ARG A 284 52.30 -90.33 53.25
C ARG A 284 52.90 -91.73 53.26
N ILE A 285 54.05 -91.93 52.59
CA ILE A 285 54.81 -93.19 52.64
C ILE A 285 55.25 -93.50 54.07
N LYS A 286 55.84 -92.53 54.79
CA LYS A 286 56.23 -92.71 56.20
C LYS A 286 55.05 -93.06 57.11
N TYR A 287 53.89 -92.43 56.88
CA TYR A 287 52.66 -92.71 57.60
C TYR A 287 52.16 -94.14 57.34
N TYR A 288 52.22 -94.62 56.09
CA TYR A 288 51.88 -96.02 55.76
C TYR A 288 52.84 -97.02 56.41
N TYR A 289 54.14 -96.72 56.51
CA TYR A 289 55.10 -97.56 57.23
C TYR A 289 54.82 -97.62 58.74
N LEU A 290 54.38 -96.51 59.34
CA LEU A 290 54.02 -96.46 60.76
C LEU A 290 52.71 -97.18 61.08
N LEU A 291 51.82 -97.36 60.10
CA LEU A 291 50.55 -98.09 60.24
C LEU A 291 50.68 -99.61 60.03
N GLN A 292 51.86 -100.11 59.65
CA GLN A 292 52.16 -101.54 59.50
C GLN A 292 52.95 -102.14 60.69
N ILE A 293 53.04 -101.40 61.81
CA ILE A 293 53.53 -101.86 63.12
C ILE A 293 52.35 -101.78 64.10
#